data_AF-A0A439MG91-F1
#
_entry.id   AF-A0A439MG91-F1
#
_cell.length_a   1.000
_cell.length_b   1.000
_cell.length_c   1.000
_cell.angle_alpha   90.00
_cell.angle_beta   90.00
_cell.angle_gamma   90.00
#
_symmetry.space_group_name_H-M   'P 1'
#
loop_
_entity.id
_entity.type
_entity.pdbx_description
1 polymer ?
#
loop_
_entity_poly.entity_id
_entity_poly.type
_entity_poly.pdbx_seq_one_letter_code
_entity_poly.pdbx_strand_id
1 'polypeptide(L)'
;TKILGGISPIDADFMALMKQYGALDHVDAVAVHGFPLDWNLWQIQEWPQKIAEISTVTDLPVWVSEVGVSSFGAEEVQLWGLRRTAELLLGNASRIQWYSLYDLPREWGATTRHREAEGSSYYRHFYMGLLREDGTPKPALEEFLRYTPEMGLVQWFHFEDPRLDDAVAWMKRLGVTNLRTGLSWADSFRPNALDWYDRQMEALADFDVTITFCFTPEHRGVMPHHTSPPLVPEEFAEFCATMTRRYAPAMAASPVRAVRASAA
;
A
#
# COMPACT_ATOMS: atom_id res chain seq x y z
N THR A 1 -11.64 4.49 9.63
CA THR A 1 -11.41 3.04 9.55
C THR A 1 -10.00 2.74 10.02
N LYS A 2 -9.85 1.91 11.05
CA LYS A 2 -8.57 1.32 11.46
C LYS A 2 -8.41 -0.02 10.76
N ILE A 3 -7.20 -0.34 10.32
CA ILE A 3 -6.97 -1.51 9.47
C ILE A 3 -5.74 -2.23 10.00
N LEU A 4 -5.81 -3.55 10.09
CA LEU A 4 -4.61 -4.35 10.33
C LEU A 4 -3.73 -4.28 9.07
N GLY A 5 -2.46 -3.88 9.25
CA GLY A 5 -1.52 -3.70 8.14
C GLY A 5 -1.45 -4.91 7.21
N GLY A 6 -1.31 -4.63 5.91
CA GLY A 6 -1.35 -5.66 4.88
C GLY A 6 -0.21 -6.67 4.99
N ILE A 7 -0.54 -7.95 4.90
CA ILE A 7 0.42 -9.05 4.98
C ILE A 7 0.85 -9.51 3.59
N SER A 8 2.15 -9.79 3.44
CA SER A 8 2.75 -10.50 2.30
C SER A 8 3.90 -11.35 2.84
N PRO A 9 3.86 -12.68 2.73
CA PRO A 9 2.84 -13.48 2.03
C PRO A 9 1.46 -13.39 2.68
N ILE A 10 0.42 -13.72 1.90
CA ILE A 10 -0.95 -13.86 2.38
C ILE A 10 -1.05 -15.18 3.13
N ASP A 11 -1.38 -15.11 4.42
CA ASP A 11 -1.34 -16.25 5.34
C ASP A 11 -2.50 -16.17 6.36
N ALA A 12 -3.39 -17.17 6.32
CA ALA A 12 -4.53 -17.27 7.22
C ALA A 12 -4.14 -17.69 8.64
N ASP A 13 -3.05 -18.45 8.83
CA ASP A 13 -2.58 -18.88 10.14
C ASP A 13 -2.00 -17.69 10.91
N PHE A 14 -1.25 -16.82 10.23
CA PHE A 14 -0.81 -15.54 10.81
C PHE A 14 -2.01 -14.67 11.23
N MET A 15 -3.03 -14.58 10.38
CA MET A 15 -4.24 -13.82 10.70
C MET A 15 -5.00 -14.42 11.89
N ALA A 16 -5.10 -15.75 11.97
CA ALA A 16 -5.68 -16.45 13.11
C ALA A 16 -4.89 -16.21 14.40
N LEU A 17 -3.56 -16.14 14.32
CA LEU A 17 -2.70 -15.80 15.45
C LEU A 17 -2.96 -14.36 15.93
N MET A 18 -3.03 -13.39 15.01
CA MET A 18 -3.37 -12.01 15.35
C MET A 18 -4.75 -11.90 16.00
N LYS A 19 -5.72 -12.71 15.54
CA LYS A 19 -7.05 -12.82 16.17
C LYS A 19 -6.97 -13.37 17.58
N GLN A 20 -6.19 -14.42 17.83
CA GLN A 20 -6.01 -15.02 19.16
C GLN A 20 -5.39 -14.04 20.16
N TYR A 21 -4.51 -13.15 19.70
CA TYR A 21 -3.95 -12.07 20.52
C TYR A 21 -4.89 -10.86 20.70
N GLY A 22 -6.11 -10.89 20.15
CA GLY A 22 -7.09 -9.80 20.28
C GLY A 22 -6.83 -8.59 19.38
N ALA A 23 -5.84 -8.65 18.47
CA ALA A 23 -5.52 -7.51 17.60
C ALA A 23 -6.68 -7.13 16.67
N LEU A 24 -7.47 -8.13 16.27
CA LEU A 24 -8.61 -7.98 15.37
C LEU A 24 -9.77 -7.22 16.02
N ASP A 25 -9.86 -7.20 17.35
CA ASP A 25 -10.89 -6.48 18.11
C ASP A 25 -10.69 -4.95 18.06
N HIS A 26 -9.53 -4.51 17.58
CA HIS A 26 -9.14 -3.10 17.55
C HIS A 26 -9.14 -2.49 16.14
N VAL A 27 -9.52 -3.25 15.11
CA VAL A 27 -9.54 -2.83 13.71
C VAL A 27 -10.91 -3.06 13.07
N ASP A 28 -11.21 -2.29 12.03
CA ASP A 28 -12.47 -2.34 11.29
C ASP A 28 -12.35 -3.18 10.00
N ALA A 29 -11.13 -3.49 9.56
CA ALA A 29 -10.81 -4.28 8.37
C ALA A 29 -9.44 -4.94 8.52
N VAL A 30 -9.20 -5.98 7.72
CA VAL A 30 -7.88 -6.61 7.56
C VAL A 30 -7.39 -6.41 6.15
N ALA A 31 -6.07 -6.37 5.97
CA ALA A 31 -5.50 -6.16 4.65
C ALA A 31 -4.52 -7.25 4.23
N VAL A 32 -4.39 -7.42 2.92
CA VAL A 32 -3.43 -8.30 2.26
C VAL A 32 -2.73 -7.54 1.14
N HIS A 33 -1.47 -7.91 0.89
CA HIS A 33 -0.72 -7.41 -0.26
C HIS A 33 -0.36 -8.57 -1.19
N GLY A 34 -0.34 -8.33 -2.50
CA GLY A 34 0.00 -9.38 -3.46
C GLY A 34 0.63 -8.89 -4.75
N PHE A 35 1.68 -9.59 -5.15
CA PHE A 35 2.52 -9.34 -6.31
C PHE A 35 2.96 -10.69 -6.93
N PRO A 36 2.01 -11.51 -7.39
CA PRO A 36 2.27 -12.88 -7.88
C PRO A 36 3.14 -12.96 -9.14
N LEU A 37 3.36 -11.83 -9.84
CA LEU A 37 4.24 -11.77 -11.01
C LEU A 37 5.66 -11.28 -10.68
N ASP A 38 5.91 -10.90 -9.42
CA ASP A 38 7.14 -10.22 -9.02
C ASP A 38 7.82 -10.88 -7.82
N TRP A 39 7.11 -11.01 -6.68
CA TRP A 39 7.71 -11.48 -5.42
C TRP A 39 6.99 -12.65 -4.77
N ASN A 40 5.69 -12.83 -5.02
CA ASN A 40 4.94 -13.91 -4.38
C ASN A 40 4.99 -15.21 -5.18
N LEU A 41 5.09 -16.34 -4.47
CA LEU A 41 5.27 -17.68 -5.04
C LEU A 41 3.92 -18.38 -5.28
N TRP A 42 2.95 -17.68 -5.88
CA TRP A 42 1.65 -18.21 -6.28
C TRP A 42 1.19 -17.52 -7.57
N GLN A 43 0.32 -18.18 -8.34
CA GLN A 43 -0.17 -17.73 -9.64
C GLN A 43 -1.24 -16.66 -9.48
N ILE A 44 -1.26 -15.65 -10.35
CA ILE A 44 -2.25 -14.55 -10.28
C ILE A 44 -3.71 -15.04 -10.19
N GLN A 45 -4.03 -16.20 -10.78
CA GLN A 45 -5.37 -16.82 -10.74
C GLN A 45 -5.83 -17.25 -9.35
N GLU A 46 -4.90 -17.40 -8.41
CA GLU A 46 -5.19 -17.82 -7.05
C GLU A 46 -5.67 -16.65 -6.17
N TRP A 47 -5.73 -15.40 -6.69
CA TRP A 47 -6.23 -14.23 -5.95
C TRP A 47 -7.57 -14.45 -5.23
N PRO A 48 -8.64 -14.98 -5.88
CA PRO A 48 -9.90 -15.23 -5.20
C PRO A 48 -9.76 -16.23 -4.04
N GLN A 49 -8.95 -17.27 -4.23
CA GLN A 49 -8.64 -18.24 -3.18
C GLN A 49 -7.89 -17.58 -2.02
N LYS A 50 -6.90 -16.71 -2.29
CA LYS A 50 -6.15 -15.98 -1.25
C LYS A 50 -7.04 -15.09 -0.39
N ILE A 51 -8.02 -14.42 -0.98
CA ILE A 51 -9.01 -13.64 -0.21
C ILE A 51 -9.94 -14.57 0.58
N ALA A 52 -10.38 -15.68 -0.02
CA ALA A 52 -11.25 -16.65 0.64
C ALA A 52 -10.56 -17.28 1.86
N GLU A 53 -9.28 -17.63 1.77
CA GLU A 53 -8.46 -18.15 2.88
C GLU A 53 -8.51 -17.21 4.10
N ILE A 54 -8.29 -15.91 3.91
CA ILE A 54 -8.40 -14.91 4.99
C ILE A 54 -9.84 -14.76 5.49
N SER A 55 -10.82 -14.82 4.59
CA SER A 55 -12.24 -14.72 4.96
C SER A 55 -12.73 -15.90 5.81
N THR A 56 -11.99 -17.02 5.84
CA THR A 56 -12.33 -18.15 6.73
C THR A 56 -12.01 -17.90 8.20
N VAL A 57 -11.09 -16.97 8.49
CA VAL A 57 -10.60 -16.72 9.87
C VAL A 57 -11.21 -15.46 10.50
N THR A 58 -11.78 -14.56 9.71
CA THR A 58 -12.38 -13.30 10.18
C THR A 58 -13.60 -12.89 9.36
N ASP A 59 -14.58 -12.28 10.03
CA ASP A 59 -15.76 -11.66 9.38
C ASP A 59 -15.51 -10.19 8.96
N LEU A 60 -14.34 -9.64 9.30
CA LEU A 60 -13.98 -8.28 8.91
C LEU A 60 -13.78 -8.17 7.38
N PRO A 61 -14.11 -7.01 6.77
CA PRO A 61 -13.79 -6.75 5.36
C PRO A 61 -12.31 -7.00 5.06
N VAL A 62 -12.03 -7.72 3.97
CA VAL A 62 -10.68 -7.92 3.44
C VAL A 62 -10.37 -6.88 2.38
N TRP A 63 -9.29 -6.13 2.61
CA TRP A 63 -8.77 -5.12 1.69
C TRP A 63 -7.53 -5.66 0.97
N VAL A 64 -7.45 -5.44 -0.33
CA VAL A 64 -6.19 -5.56 -1.07
C VAL A 64 -5.55 -4.17 -1.08
N SER A 65 -4.88 -3.83 0.03
CA SER A 65 -4.31 -2.48 0.22
C SER A 65 -3.01 -2.24 -0.56
N GLU A 66 -2.49 -3.26 -1.24
CA GLU A 66 -1.37 -3.12 -2.16
C GLU A 66 -1.34 -4.29 -3.13
N VAL A 67 -1.50 -4.01 -4.43
CA VAL A 67 -1.31 -4.97 -5.52
C VAL A 67 -0.68 -4.27 -6.69
N GLY A 68 0.18 -4.95 -7.44
CA GLY A 68 0.79 -4.36 -8.62
C GLY A 68 1.50 -5.40 -9.46
N VAL A 69 1.97 -4.94 -10.62
CA VAL A 69 2.80 -5.73 -11.53
C VAL A 69 3.91 -4.83 -12.05
N SER A 70 5.15 -5.30 -11.92
CA SER A 70 6.29 -4.59 -12.49
C SER A 70 6.28 -4.65 -14.01
N SER A 71 6.56 -3.52 -14.65
CA SER A 71 6.84 -3.46 -16.09
C SER A 71 8.29 -3.83 -16.43
N PHE A 72 9.07 -4.33 -15.45
CA PHE A 72 10.46 -4.74 -15.69
C PHE A 72 10.53 -5.87 -16.74
N GLY A 73 11.26 -5.62 -17.82
CA GLY A 73 11.39 -6.51 -18.96
C GLY A 73 10.49 -6.17 -20.15
N ALA A 74 9.22 -5.80 -19.90
CA ALA A 74 8.27 -5.36 -20.93
C ALA A 74 7.05 -4.65 -20.31
N GLU A 75 6.60 -3.52 -20.89
CA GLU A 75 5.46 -2.75 -20.37
C GLU A 75 4.12 -3.45 -20.59
N GLU A 76 4.04 -4.32 -21.59
CA GLU A 76 2.87 -5.15 -21.89
C GLU A 76 2.54 -6.13 -20.76
N VAL A 77 3.54 -6.54 -19.97
CA VAL A 77 3.34 -7.41 -18.80
C VAL A 77 2.51 -6.69 -17.74
N GLN A 78 2.81 -5.42 -17.47
CA GLN A 78 2.03 -4.62 -16.53
C GLN A 78 0.61 -4.40 -17.04
N LEU A 79 0.43 -4.12 -18.33
CA LEU A 79 -0.90 -3.96 -18.93
C LEU A 79 -1.75 -5.22 -18.78
N TRP A 80 -1.19 -6.39 -19.15
CA TRP A 80 -1.88 -7.67 -18.99
C TRP A 80 -2.19 -7.96 -17.51
N GLY A 81 -1.21 -7.74 -16.64
CA GLY A 81 -1.32 -7.97 -15.20
C GLY A 81 -2.36 -7.10 -14.53
N LEU A 82 -2.47 -5.83 -14.91
CA LEU A 82 -3.50 -4.90 -14.44
C LEU A 82 -4.90 -5.39 -14.82
N ARG A 83 -5.12 -5.74 -16.10
CA ARG A 83 -6.40 -6.31 -16.55
C ARG A 83 -6.80 -7.52 -15.74
N ARG A 84 -5.85 -8.46 -15.60
CA ARG A 84 -6.14 -9.71 -14.90
C ARG A 84 -6.39 -9.50 -13.41
N THR A 85 -5.67 -8.57 -12.78
CA THR A 85 -5.89 -8.18 -11.40
C THR A 85 -7.28 -7.59 -11.21
N ALA A 86 -7.69 -6.66 -12.09
CA ALA A 86 -9.01 -6.05 -12.04
C ALA A 86 -10.13 -7.10 -12.19
N GLU A 87 -10.02 -8.01 -13.17
CA GLU A 87 -10.97 -9.11 -13.37
C GLU A 87 -11.14 -10.00 -12.13
N LEU A 88 -10.05 -10.27 -11.41
CA LEU A 88 -10.06 -11.20 -10.27
C LEU A 88 -10.47 -10.52 -8.96
N LEU A 89 -10.15 -9.24 -8.79
CA LEU A 89 -10.32 -8.55 -7.51
C LEU A 89 -11.57 -7.66 -7.45
N LEU A 90 -11.94 -6.99 -8.54
CA LEU A 90 -13.12 -6.12 -8.53
C LEU A 90 -14.37 -6.96 -8.25
N GLY A 91 -15.11 -6.58 -7.20
CA GLY A 91 -16.25 -7.35 -6.71
C GLY A 91 -15.89 -8.52 -5.79
N ASN A 92 -14.62 -8.81 -5.55
CA ASN A 92 -14.15 -9.84 -4.61
C ASN A 92 -13.40 -9.28 -3.38
N ALA A 93 -12.93 -8.03 -3.42
CA ALA A 93 -12.35 -7.33 -2.29
C ALA A 93 -13.12 -6.05 -1.97
N SER A 94 -13.11 -5.63 -0.69
CA SER A 94 -13.84 -4.43 -0.26
C SER A 94 -13.11 -3.12 -0.58
N ARG A 95 -11.78 -3.18 -0.77
CA ARG A 95 -10.95 -2.10 -1.31
C ARG A 95 -9.77 -2.71 -2.06
N ILE A 96 -9.38 -2.09 -3.17
CA ILE A 96 -8.24 -2.51 -3.99
C ILE A 96 -7.40 -1.27 -4.31
N GLN A 97 -6.10 -1.34 -4.08
CA GLN A 97 -5.19 -0.21 -4.31
C GLN A 97 -3.98 -0.66 -5.12
N TRP A 98 -3.84 -0.08 -6.31
CA TRP A 98 -2.79 -0.41 -7.25
C TRP A 98 -1.48 0.32 -6.94
N TYR A 99 -0.39 -0.43 -6.78
CA TYR A 99 0.97 0.08 -6.62
C TYR A 99 1.67 0.10 -7.99
N SER A 100 1.98 1.25 -8.57
CA SER A 100 1.85 2.64 -8.05
C SER A 100 1.59 3.67 -9.15
N LEU A 101 1.52 4.96 -8.80
CA LEU A 101 1.41 6.03 -9.80
C LEU A 101 2.73 6.24 -10.55
N TYR A 102 3.83 6.49 -9.85
CA TYR A 102 5.15 6.73 -10.45
C TYR A 102 6.11 5.57 -10.27
N ASP A 103 6.92 5.32 -11.28
CA ASP A 103 8.15 4.57 -11.11
C ASP A 103 9.03 5.21 -10.02
N LEU A 104 9.74 4.36 -9.30
CA LEU A 104 10.71 4.80 -8.31
C LEU A 104 11.99 5.23 -9.05
N PRO A 105 12.48 6.47 -8.84
CA PRO A 105 13.75 6.88 -9.42
C PRO A 105 14.88 5.99 -8.93
N ARG A 106 15.72 5.52 -9.85
CA ARG A 106 16.82 4.60 -9.52
C ARG A 106 17.80 5.21 -8.52
N GLU A 107 18.01 6.52 -8.60
CA GLU A 107 18.89 7.28 -7.72
C GLU A 107 18.44 7.28 -6.26
N TRP A 108 17.15 7.05 -5.99
CA TRP A 108 16.60 7.08 -4.64
C TRP A 108 16.77 5.74 -3.91
N GLY A 109 16.97 4.66 -4.67
CA GLY A 109 17.11 3.30 -4.16
C GLY A 109 15.79 2.69 -3.66
N ALA A 110 15.61 1.39 -3.89
CA ALA A 110 14.46 0.68 -3.37
C ALA A 110 14.62 0.40 -1.86
N THR A 111 13.52 0.57 -1.12
CA THR A 111 13.49 0.32 0.33
C THR A 111 13.34 -1.18 0.60
N THR A 112 14.45 -1.91 0.42
CA THR A 112 14.57 -3.36 0.63
C THR A 112 15.75 -3.69 1.53
N ARG A 113 15.65 -4.81 2.25
CA ARG A 113 16.72 -5.34 3.11
C ARG A 113 17.91 -5.89 2.33
N HIS A 114 17.69 -6.50 1.16
CA HIS A 114 18.70 -7.31 0.48
C HIS A 114 19.24 -6.65 -0.79
N ARG A 115 18.60 -5.57 -1.28
CA ARG A 115 19.02 -4.80 -2.46
C ARG A 115 19.38 -5.73 -3.63
N GLU A 116 20.54 -5.55 -4.28
CA GLU A 116 20.97 -6.35 -5.43
C GLU A 116 21.10 -7.85 -5.13
N ALA A 117 21.20 -8.26 -3.85
CA ALA A 117 21.24 -9.68 -3.48
C ALA A 117 19.90 -10.41 -3.74
N GLU A 118 18.81 -9.67 -4.02
CA GLU A 118 17.53 -10.24 -4.48
C GLU A 118 17.54 -10.63 -5.96
N GLY A 119 18.64 -10.37 -6.68
CA GLY A 119 18.76 -10.63 -8.09
C GLY A 119 17.83 -9.75 -8.92
N SER A 120 17.17 -10.32 -9.94
CA SER A 120 16.28 -9.56 -10.82
C SER A 120 15.08 -8.95 -10.08
N SER A 121 14.67 -9.52 -8.94
CA SER A 121 13.59 -9.00 -8.11
C SER A 121 13.86 -7.59 -7.57
N TYR A 122 15.14 -7.25 -7.34
CA TYR A 122 15.52 -5.90 -6.92
C TYR A 122 15.12 -4.84 -7.96
N TYR A 123 15.35 -5.12 -9.24
CA TYR A 123 15.10 -4.16 -10.29
C TYR A 123 13.61 -3.92 -10.54
N ARG A 124 12.75 -4.88 -10.18
CA ARG A 124 11.30 -4.76 -10.33
C ARG A 124 10.70 -3.59 -9.56
N HIS A 125 11.30 -3.24 -8.41
CA HIS A 125 10.86 -2.12 -7.58
C HIS A 125 10.86 -0.77 -8.31
N PHE A 126 11.72 -0.59 -9.31
CA PHE A 126 11.84 0.66 -10.06
C PHE A 126 10.83 0.81 -11.21
N TYR A 127 10.00 -0.21 -11.46
CA TYR A 127 9.15 -0.29 -12.65
C TYR A 127 7.66 -0.56 -12.31
N MET A 128 7.21 -0.12 -11.14
CA MET A 128 5.84 -0.37 -10.65
C MET A 128 4.83 0.71 -11.04
N GLY A 129 5.28 1.89 -11.48
CA GLY A 129 4.42 3.02 -11.79
C GLY A 129 3.58 2.80 -13.05
N LEU A 130 2.40 3.42 -13.09
CA LEU A 130 1.64 3.67 -14.33
C LEU A 130 2.28 4.80 -15.16
N LEU A 131 3.05 5.65 -14.50
CA LEU A 131 3.92 6.66 -15.07
C LEU A 131 5.37 6.23 -14.88
N ARG A 132 6.23 6.59 -15.83
CA ARG A 132 7.68 6.52 -15.65
C ARG A 132 8.15 7.57 -14.64
N GLU A 133 9.41 7.49 -14.26
CA GLU A 133 10.05 8.42 -13.30
C GLU A 133 9.85 9.90 -13.71
N ASP A 134 9.88 10.18 -15.01
CA ASP A 134 9.72 11.52 -15.60
C ASP A 134 8.25 11.94 -15.80
N GLY A 135 7.29 11.11 -15.38
CA GLY A 135 5.86 11.35 -15.56
C GLY A 135 5.30 10.94 -16.93
N THR A 136 6.12 10.36 -17.81
CA THR A 136 5.63 9.87 -19.10
C THR A 136 4.71 8.65 -18.89
N PRO A 137 3.48 8.66 -19.45
CA PRO A 137 2.56 7.53 -19.33
C PRO A 137 3.11 6.21 -19.88
N LYS A 138 2.83 5.11 -19.18
CA LYS A 138 2.96 3.74 -19.69
C LYS A 138 1.63 3.24 -20.27
N PRO A 139 1.64 2.20 -21.12
CA PRO A 139 0.43 1.60 -21.69
C PRO A 139 -0.65 1.22 -20.67
N ALA A 140 -0.25 0.78 -19.46
CA ALA A 140 -1.18 0.41 -18.40
C ALA A 140 -2.00 1.59 -17.85
N LEU A 141 -1.55 2.85 -18.02
CA LEU A 141 -2.27 4.03 -17.52
C LEU A 141 -3.66 4.17 -18.15
N GLU A 142 -3.76 3.99 -19.47
CA GLU A 142 -5.05 4.11 -20.17
C GLU A 142 -6.02 3.01 -19.75
N GLU A 143 -5.51 1.81 -19.49
CA GLU A 143 -6.34 0.71 -18.99
C GLU A 143 -6.83 0.97 -17.56
N PHE A 144 -5.98 1.54 -16.69
CA PHE A 144 -6.32 1.84 -15.31
C PHE A 144 -7.55 2.76 -15.19
N LEU A 145 -7.73 3.70 -16.13
CA LEU A 145 -8.90 4.59 -16.19
C LEU A 145 -10.23 3.85 -16.29
N ARG A 146 -10.25 2.60 -16.75
CA ARG A 146 -11.47 1.78 -16.84
C ARG A 146 -11.94 1.27 -15.47
N TYR A 147 -11.07 1.33 -14.47
CA TYR A 147 -11.31 0.77 -13.14
C TYR A 147 -11.40 1.84 -12.05
N THR A 148 -11.27 3.12 -12.39
CA THR A 148 -11.54 4.21 -11.45
C THR A 148 -13.04 4.54 -11.46
N PRO A 149 -13.66 4.84 -10.30
CA PRO A 149 -13.03 5.01 -8.99
C PRO A 149 -12.88 3.73 -8.13
N GLU A 150 -13.34 2.57 -8.59
CA GLU A 150 -13.40 1.34 -7.79
C GLU A 150 -12.01 0.82 -7.36
N MET A 151 -11.00 0.99 -8.20
CA MET A 151 -9.61 0.71 -7.89
C MET A 151 -8.88 2.01 -7.55
N GLY A 152 -8.32 2.08 -6.34
CA GLY A 152 -7.50 3.18 -5.89
C GLY A 152 -6.03 3.04 -6.27
N LEU A 153 -5.20 3.95 -5.77
CA LEU A 153 -3.75 3.91 -5.94
C LEU A 153 -3.02 3.78 -4.62
N VAL A 154 -1.80 3.25 -4.70
CA VAL A 154 -0.78 3.38 -3.66
C VAL A 154 0.34 4.25 -4.24
N GLN A 155 0.65 5.36 -3.57
CA GLN A 155 1.79 6.20 -3.92
C GLN A 155 2.52 6.60 -2.64
N TRP A 156 3.74 6.10 -2.49
CA TRP A 156 4.65 6.55 -1.44
C TRP A 156 5.30 7.86 -1.85
N PHE A 157 5.31 8.82 -0.94
CA PHE A 157 6.05 10.06 -1.08
C PHE A 157 7.21 10.03 -0.10
N HIS A 158 8.42 10.19 -0.61
CA HIS A 158 9.58 10.40 0.25
C HIS A 158 9.47 11.71 1.01
N PHE A 159 10.32 11.90 2.03
CA PHE A 159 10.41 13.17 2.73
C PHE A 159 10.70 14.31 1.74
N GLU A 160 9.87 15.35 1.74
CA GLU A 160 9.94 16.48 0.80
C GLU A 160 9.94 16.06 -0.69
N ASP A 161 9.21 15.00 -1.04
CA ASP A 161 9.12 14.52 -2.42
C ASP A 161 8.60 15.64 -3.36
N PRO A 162 9.41 16.09 -4.33
CA PRO A 162 9.05 17.21 -5.20
C PRO A 162 7.89 16.88 -6.15
N ARG A 163 7.53 15.60 -6.29
CA ARG A 163 6.47 15.15 -7.19
C ARG A 163 5.08 15.24 -6.56
N LEU A 164 4.95 15.67 -5.31
CA LEU A 164 3.66 15.67 -4.59
C LEU A 164 2.54 16.36 -5.36
N ASP A 165 2.77 17.58 -5.85
CA ASP A 165 1.72 18.36 -6.52
C ASP A 165 1.35 17.79 -7.88
N ASP A 166 2.34 17.36 -8.66
CA ASP A 166 2.12 16.71 -9.96
C ASP A 166 1.39 15.37 -9.78
N ALA A 167 1.74 14.59 -8.75
CA ALA A 167 1.06 13.36 -8.41
C ALA A 167 -0.41 13.61 -8.05
N VAL A 168 -0.70 14.63 -7.24
CA VAL A 168 -2.08 15.03 -6.92
C VAL A 168 -2.86 15.40 -8.18
N ALA A 169 -2.26 16.18 -9.07
CA ALA A 169 -2.89 16.56 -10.34
C ALA A 169 -3.18 15.33 -11.22
N TRP A 170 -2.24 14.39 -11.31
CA TRP A 170 -2.42 13.14 -12.03
C TRP A 170 -3.53 12.28 -11.42
N MET A 171 -3.53 12.06 -10.10
CA MET A 171 -4.56 11.26 -9.44
C MET A 171 -5.96 11.83 -9.63
N LYS A 172 -6.11 13.17 -9.55
CA LYS A 172 -7.36 13.86 -9.88
C LYS A 172 -7.76 13.64 -11.34
N ARG A 173 -6.82 13.76 -12.28
CA ARG A 173 -7.07 13.51 -13.71
C ARG A 173 -7.50 12.07 -14.00
N LEU A 174 -6.96 11.11 -13.26
CA LEU A 174 -7.29 9.69 -13.39
C LEU A 174 -8.64 9.31 -12.74
N GLY A 175 -9.28 10.23 -12.01
CA GLY A 175 -10.52 9.95 -11.28
C GLY A 175 -10.31 9.09 -10.03
N VAL A 176 -9.10 9.07 -9.48
CA VAL A 176 -8.78 8.32 -8.26
C VAL A 176 -9.48 8.97 -7.07
N THR A 177 -10.19 8.16 -6.29
CA THR A 177 -10.91 8.63 -5.11
C THR A 177 -10.30 8.12 -3.81
N ASN A 178 -9.69 6.93 -3.81
CA ASN A 178 -9.03 6.35 -2.65
C ASN A 178 -7.54 6.15 -2.91
N LEU A 179 -6.73 6.56 -1.94
CA LEU A 179 -5.28 6.57 -2.03
C LEU A 179 -4.71 5.92 -0.78
N ARG A 180 -3.64 5.14 -0.92
CA ARG A 180 -2.79 4.76 0.20
C ARG A 180 -1.40 5.35 0.06
N THR A 181 -0.92 5.88 1.16
CA THR A 181 0.43 6.42 1.32
C THR A 181 0.92 6.11 2.73
N GLY A 182 1.98 6.77 3.20
CA GLY A 182 2.34 6.64 4.60
C GLY A 182 3.26 7.71 5.16
N LEU A 183 3.36 7.68 6.48
CA LEU A 183 4.19 8.54 7.30
C LEU A 183 5.26 7.70 7.99
N SER A 184 6.50 8.15 7.88
CA SER A 184 7.69 7.44 8.32
C SER A 184 8.06 7.84 9.75
N TRP A 185 8.06 6.91 10.70
CA TRP A 185 8.52 7.19 12.07
C TRP A 185 10.00 7.62 12.06
N ALA A 186 10.83 7.04 11.19
CA ALA A 186 12.20 7.47 10.97
C ALA A 186 12.29 8.95 10.55
N ASP A 187 11.46 9.39 9.61
CA ASP A 187 11.51 10.78 9.14
C ASP A 187 10.96 11.77 10.17
N SER A 188 10.21 11.31 11.19
CA SER A 188 9.72 12.18 12.27
C SER A 188 10.83 12.81 13.11
N PHE A 189 12.05 12.28 13.00
CA PHE A 189 13.26 12.82 13.63
C PHE A 189 14.00 13.83 12.74
N ARG A 190 13.53 14.09 11.51
CA ARG A 190 14.09 15.13 10.65
C ARG A 190 13.61 16.52 11.08
N PRO A 191 14.39 17.58 10.82
CA PRO A 191 13.89 18.94 10.92
C PRO A 191 12.61 19.12 10.09
N ASN A 192 11.65 19.88 10.61
CA ASN A 192 10.38 20.23 9.95
C ASN A 192 9.50 19.03 9.55
N ALA A 193 9.65 17.87 10.21
CA ALA A 193 8.92 16.68 9.81
C ALA A 193 7.40 16.83 9.86
N LEU A 194 6.89 17.50 10.88
CA LEU A 194 5.47 17.78 11.00
C LEU A 194 4.96 18.73 9.92
N ASP A 195 5.74 19.74 9.54
CA ASP A 195 5.36 20.68 8.47
C ASP A 195 5.24 19.93 7.13
N TRP A 196 6.15 19.00 6.85
CA TRP A 196 6.06 18.14 5.67
C TRP A 196 4.82 17.23 5.71
N TYR A 197 4.56 16.57 6.84
CA TYR A 197 3.39 15.70 6.97
C TYR A 197 2.08 16.47 6.83
N ASP A 198 2.00 17.67 7.39
CA ASP A 198 0.85 18.56 7.22
C ASP A 198 0.65 18.93 5.75
N ARG A 199 1.73 19.35 5.08
CA ARG A 199 1.69 19.71 3.66
C ARG A 199 1.29 18.54 2.77
N GLN A 200 1.75 17.33 3.08
CA GLN A 200 1.35 16.12 2.37
C GLN A 200 -0.14 15.83 2.59
N MET A 201 -0.62 15.83 3.83
CA MET A 201 -2.01 15.52 4.14
C MET A 201 -2.98 16.58 3.62
N GLU A 202 -2.59 17.86 3.63
CA GLU A 202 -3.37 18.96 3.04
C GLU A 202 -3.54 18.76 1.53
N ALA A 203 -2.47 18.43 0.80
CA ALA A 203 -2.55 18.21 -0.63
C ALA A 203 -3.35 16.96 -1.02
N LEU A 204 -3.44 16.00 -0.11
CA LEU A 204 -4.19 14.76 -0.29
C LEU A 204 -5.62 14.82 0.27
N ALA A 205 -6.07 15.96 0.78
CA ALA A 205 -7.36 16.10 1.47
C ALA A 205 -8.59 15.78 0.59
N ASP A 206 -8.45 15.86 -0.74
CA ASP A 206 -9.52 15.53 -1.69
C ASP A 206 -9.68 14.02 -1.93
N PHE A 207 -8.82 13.17 -1.35
CA PHE A 207 -8.88 11.71 -1.48
C PHE A 207 -9.33 11.04 -0.17
N ASP A 208 -9.93 9.86 -0.28
CA ASP A 208 -10.07 8.90 0.83
C ASP A 208 -8.71 8.25 1.09
N VAL A 209 -7.94 8.90 1.96
CA VAL A 209 -6.55 8.51 2.26
C VAL A 209 -6.49 7.43 3.34
N THR A 210 -5.81 6.33 3.03
CA THR A 210 -5.36 5.32 3.98
C THR A 210 -3.88 5.55 4.30
N ILE A 211 -3.58 5.92 5.55
CA ILE A 211 -2.22 6.22 5.99
C ILE A 211 -1.59 4.97 6.59
N THR A 212 -0.43 4.56 6.07
CA THR A 212 0.43 3.54 6.68
C THR A 212 1.47 4.22 7.55
N PHE A 213 1.65 3.75 8.78
CA PHE A 213 2.79 4.16 9.63
C PHE A 213 3.90 3.13 9.50
N CYS A 214 5.11 3.55 9.16
CA CYS A 214 6.21 2.63 8.86
C CYS A 214 7.58 3.22 9.23
N PHE A 215 8.62 2.41 9.04
CA PHE A 215 10.04 2.74 9.18
C PHE A 215 10.52 3.12 10.58
N THR A 216 11.31 2.22 11.18
CA THR A 216 11.98 2.45 12.46
C THR A 216 13.18 3.41 12.28
N PRO A 217 13.31 4.49 13.07
CA PRO A 217 14.52 5.30 13.08
C PRO A 217 15.74 4.42 13.42
N GLU A 218 16.87 4.58 12.72
CA GLU A 218 18.04 3.69 12.89
C GLU A 218 18.50 3.60 14.36
N HIS A 219 18.46 4.71 15.10
CA HIS A 219 18.85 4.75 16.51
C HIS A 219 17.79 4.20 17.49
N ARG A 220 16.61 3.82 16.98
CA ARG A 220 15.49 3.24 17.75
C ARG A 220 15.17 1.79 17.34
N GLY A 221 15.93 1.20 16.42
CA GLY A 221 15.80 -0.19 16.03
C GLY A 221 16.72 -1.13 16.83
N VAL A 222 16.32 -2.39 16.98
CA VAL A 222 17.20 -3.45 17.52
C VAL A 222 18.50 -3.56 16.70
N MET A 223 18.39 -3.30 15.39
CA MET A 223 19.50 -3.05 14.48
C MET A 223 19.29 -1.66 13.84
N PRO A 224 20.38 -0.97 13.41
CA PRO A 224 20.29 0.33 12.74
C PRO A 224 19.76 0.19 11.32
N HIS A 225 18.47 -0.13 11.19
CA HIS A 225 17.81 -0.39 9.92
C HIS A 225 16.32 -0.04 10.00
N HIS A 226 15.77 0.55 8.94
CA HIS A 226 14.39 1.03 8.89
C HIS A 226 13.32 -0.08 8.98
N THR A 227 13.68 -1.34 8.68
CA THR A 227 12.80 -2.51 8.88
C THR A 227 13.06 -3.26 10.20
N SER A 228 13.93 -2.74 11.07
CA SER A 228 14.20 -3.38 12.35
C SER A 228 13.01 -3.21 13.30
N PRO A 229 12.69 -4.22 14.14
CA PRO A 229 11.77 -4.02 15.25
C PRO A 229 12.21 -2.84 16.13
N PRO A 230 11.26 -2.06 16.68
CA PRO A 230 11.58 -1.02 17.66
C PRO A 230 12.26 -1.59 18.90
N LEU A 231 13.22 -0.86 19.48
CA LEU A 231 13.79 -1.17 20.80
C LEU A 231 12.73 -1.08 21.90
N VAL A 232 11.85 -0.09 21.78
CA VAL A 232 10.72 0.17 22.69
C VAL A 232 9.46 0.26 21.83
N PRO A 233 8.64 -0.81 21.74
CA PRO A 233 7.44 -0.83 20.91
C PRO A 233 6.46 0.32 21.18
N GLU A 234 6.39 0.80 22.43
CA GLU A 234 5.51 1.88 22.87
C GLU A 234 5.81 3.21 22.19
N GLU A 235 7.05 3.47 21.76
CA GLU A 235 7.37 4.72 21.06
C GLU A 235 6.83 4.75 19.65
N PHE A 236 6.88 3.62 18.94
CA PHE A 236 6.21 3.48 17.65
C PHE A 236 4.69 3.57 17.82
N ALA A 237 4.16 2.98 18.89
CA ALA A 237 2.74 3.11 19.22
C ALA A 237 2.33 4.57 19.49
N GLU A 238 3.15 5.35 20.20
CA GLU A 238 2.89 6.77 20.45
C GLU A 238 2.99 7.62 19.19
N PHE A 239 3.94 7.31 18.29
CA PHE A 239 4.00 7.92 16.96
C PHE A 239 2.70 7.66 16.19
N CYS A 240 2.29 6.39 16.08
CA CYS A 240 1.03 5.99 15.43
C CYS A 240 -0.18 6.71 16.04
N ALA A 241 -0.26 6.78 17.37
CA ALA A 241 -1.36 7.44 18.07
C ALA A 241 -1.38 8.95 17.80
N THR A 242 -0.21 9.60 17.81
CA THR A 242 -0.08 11.03 17.52
C THR A 242 -0.48 11.36 16.09
N MET A 243 0.01 10.60 15.10
CA MET A 243 -0.34 10.80 13.70
C MET A 243 -1.83 10.52 13.44
N THR A 244 -2.39 9.50 14.09
CA THR A 244 -3.83 9.18 14.00
C THR A 244 -4.69 10.32 14.56
N ARG A 245 -4.37 10.86 15.74
CA ARG A 245 -5.09 12.00 16.33
C ARG A 245 -5.04 13.23 15.42
N ARG A 246 -3.94 13.42 14.70
CA ARG A 246 -3.72 14.59 13.82
C ARG A 246 -4.42 14.46 12.47
N TYR A 247 -4.30 13.31 11.81
CA TYR A 247 -4.69 13.13 10.40
C TYR A 247 -5.87 12.21 10.16
N ALA A 248 -6.31 11.49 11.19
CA ALA A 248 -7.55 10.72 11.17
C ALA A 248 -8.42 11.06 12.40
N PRO A 249 -8.71 12.36 12.66
CA PRO A 249 -9.66 12.73 13.71
C PRO A 249 -11.01 12.07 13.41
N ALA A 250 -11.80 11.77 14.44
CA ALA A 250 -13.04 11.01 14.32
C ALA A 250 -14.01 11.65 13.30
N MET A 251 -13.89 11.24 12.04
CA MET A 251 -14.89 11.47 11.01
C MET A 251 -15.97 10.40 11.16
N ALA A 252 -17.23 10.78 10.96
CA ALA A 252 -18.33 9.83 10.94
C ALA A 252 -17.98 8.68 9.98
N ALA A 253 -17.87 7.46 10.52
CA ALA A 253 -17.43 6.31 9.75
C ALA A 253 -18.44 6.04 8.62
N SER A 254 -18.00 6.16 7.37
CA SER A 254 -18.73 5.56 6.26
C SER A 254 -18.62 4.04 6.38
N PRO A 255 -19.73 3.29 6.45
CA PRO A 255 -19.67 1.84 6.60
C PRO A 255 -19.00 1.23 5.37
N VAL A 256 -17.84 0.60 5.57
CA VAL A 256 -17.20 -0.21 4.55
C VAL A 256 -18.00 -1.49 4.41
N ARG A 257 -18.65 -1.69 3.26
CA ARG A 257 -19.50 -2.86 3.03
C ARG A 257 -18.60 -4.08 2.84
N ALA A 258 -18.77 -5.10 3.69
CA ALA A 258 -18.09 -6.38 3.50
C ALA A 258 -18.53 -7.01 2.18
N VAL A 259 -17.57 -7.24 1.29
CA VAL A 259 -17.75 -8.02 0.07
C VAL A 259 -17.26 -9.43 0.37
N ARG A 260 -18.13 -10.44 0.25
CA ARG A 260 -17.71 -11.85 0.33
C ARG A 260 -17.19 -12.26 -1.04
N ALA A 261 -15.98 -12.85 -1.08
CA ALA A 261 -15.42 -13.38 -2.32
C ALA A 261 -16.40 -14.38 -2.96
N SER A 262 -16.61 -14.27 -4.27
CA SER A 262 -17.37 -15.27 -5.01
C SER A 262 -16.63 -16.61 -4.95
N ALA A 263 -17.33 -17.69 -4.60
CA ALA A 263 -16.77 -19.03 -4.79
C ALA A 263 -16.50 -19.22 -6.29
N ALA A 264 -15.23 -19.38 -6.65
CA ALA A 264 -14.81 -19.83 -7.98
C ALA A 264 -14.99 -21.36 -8.09
#